data_AF-A0AAV5B051-F1
#
_entry.id   AF-A0AAV5B051-F1
#
_cell.length_a   1.000
_cell.length_b   1.000
_cell.length_c   1.000
_cell.angle_alpha   90.00
_cell.angle_beta   90.00
_cell.angle_gamma   90.00
#
_symmetry.space_group_name_H-M   'P 1'
#
loop_
_entity.id
_entity.type
_entity.pdbx_description
1 polymer ?
#
loop_
_entity_poly.entity_id
_entity_poly.type
_entity_poly.pdbx_seq_one_letter_code
_entity_poly.pdbx_strand_id
1 'polypeptide(L)'
;MEILNQKERTKALGFFVLFFALAVFVIILALVVNIYFPFKENDLLKQENARIQREMKFQDSFSFQLEKVKVAVDSIGTPQGGYKNDFFNEKLALSILADMYKQIPKDSLKNKNMYNNTILVYKELIDAKKQIKQLTINQKTLDSLSTINQTLKEEYDKMKVDLEVCKQLYQQQ
;
A
#
# COMPACT_ATOMS: atom_id res chain seq x y z
N MET A 1 -84.07 -29.68 34.93
CA MET A 1 -83.16 -28.96 35.82
C MET A 1 -82.47 -27.87 35.01
N GLU A 2 -82.82 -26.61 35.25
CA GLU A 2 -82.17 -25.48 34.61
C GLU A 2 -80.77 -25.29 35.21
N ILE A 3 -79.75 -25.16 34.36
CA ILE A 3 -78.36 -25.16 34.80
C ILE A 3 -78.07 -23.79 35.42
N LEU A 4 -78.03 -23.73 36.76
CA LEU A 4 -77.91 -22.52 37.60
C LEU A 4 -76.63 -21.67 37.37
N ASN A 5 -75.82 -21.95 36.35
CA ASN A 5 -74.59 -21.21 36.09
C ASN A 5 -74.17 -21.11 34.61
N GLN A 6 -75.13 -20.98 33.69
CA GLN A 6 -74.84 -20.90 32.24
C GLN A 6 -73.98 -19.69 31.85
N LYS A 7 -74.19 -18.51 32.46
CA LYS A 7 -73.48 -17.26 32.13
C LYS A 7 -72.00 -17.29 32.53
N GLU A 8 -71.67 -17.85 33.69
CA GLU A 8 -70.27 -18.02 34.11
C GLU A 8 -69.55 -19.04 33.22
N ARG A 9 -70.24 -20.12 32.82
CA ARG A 9 -69.66 -21.15 31.93
C ARG A 9 -69.34 -20.61 30.54
N THR A 10 -70.21 -19.79 29.94
CA THR A 10 -69.94 -19.17 28.63
C THR A 10 -68.82 -18.12 28.70
N LYS A 11 -68.77 -17.35 29.79
CA LYS A 11 -67.67 -16.39 30.03
C LYS A 11 -66.33 -17.09 30.23
N ALA A 12 -66.29 -18.15 31.03
CA ALA A 12 -65.09 -18.98 31.24
C ALA A 12 -64.64 -19.66 29.95
N LEU A 13 -65.58 -20.15 29.13
CA LEU A 13 -65.28 -20.75 27.83
C LEU A 13 -64.75 -19.71 26.83
N GLY A 14 -65.28 -18.49 26.85
CA GLY A 14 -64.74 -17.36 26.07
C GLY A 14 -63.30 -17.00 26.47
N PHE A 15 -63.01 -16.90 27.77
CA PHE A 15 -61.64 -16.69 28.25
C PHE A 15 -60.71 -17.85 27.88
N PHE A 16 -61.17 -19.10 28.00
CA PHE A 16 -60.39 -20.26 27.59
C PHE A 16 -60.02 -20.22 26.10
N VAL A 17 -60.99 -19.95 25.22
CA VAL A 17 -60.74 -19.82 23.77
C VAL A 17 -59.80 -18.66 23.48
N LEU A 18 -59.96 -17.53 24.17
CA LEU A 18 -59.08 -16.36 24.01
C LEU A 18 -57.64 -16.68 24.41
N PHE A 19 -57.42 -17.25 25.59
CA PHE A 19 -56.08 -17.62 26.05
C PHE A 19 -55.46 -18.73 25.21
N PHE A 20 -56.27 -19.69 24.74
CA PHE A 20 -55.82 -20.73 23.82
C PHE A 20 -55.36 -20.14 22.48
N ALA A 21 -56.15 -19.24 21.88
CA ALA A 21 -55.77 -18.56 20.65
C ALA A 21 -54.49 -17.72 20.84
N LEU A 22 -54.35 -17.06 22.00
CA LEU A 22 -53.17 -16.27 22.35
C LEU A 22 -51.92 -17.16 22.48
N ALA A 23 -52.02 -18.31 23.13
CA ALA A 23 -50.93 -19.27 23.24
C ALA A 23 -50.51 -19.82 21.88
N VAL A 24 -51.48 -20.22 21.04
CA VAL A 24 -51.21 -20.67 19.66
C VAL A 24 -50.54 -19.57 18.84
N PHE A 25 -51.00 -18.32 18.97
CA PHE A 25 -50.39 -17.18 18.29
C PHE A 25 -48.92 -16.99 18.69
N VAL A 26 -48.60 -17.04 19.99
CA VAL A 26 -47.21 -16.95 20.47
C VAL A 26 -46.35 -18.08 19.91
N ILE A 27 -46.86 -19.31 19.86
CA ILE A 27 -46.14 -20.46 19.29
C ILE A 27 -45.86 -20.25 17.79
N ILE A 28 -46.87 -19.80 17.03
CA ILE A 28 -46.70 -19.52 15.59
C ILE A 28 -45.66 -18.42 15.38
N LEU A 29 -45.71 -17.35 16.17
CA LEU A 29 -44.76 -16.24 16.06
C LEU A 29 -43.33 -16.68 16.36
N ALA A 30 -43.14 -17.51 17.39
CA ALA A 30 -41.84 -18.10 17.72
C ALA A 30 -41.30 -18.98 16.56
N LEU A 31 -42.16 -19.81 15.94
CA LEU A 31 -41.78 -20.61 14.78
C LEU A 31 -41.40 -19.75 13.57
N VAL A 32 -42.17 -18.70 13.28
CA VAL A 32 -41.90 -17.79 12.16
C VAL A 32 -40.58 -17.04 12.36
N VAL A 33 -40.31 -16.53 13.57
CA VAL A 33 -39.03 -15.87 13.87
C VAL A 33 -37.86 -16.85 13.73
N ASN A 34 -38.00 -18.07 14.26
CA ASN A 34 -36.95 -19.10 14.18
C ASN A 34 -36.64 -19.51 12.73
N ILE A 35 -37.65 -19.51 11.84
CA ILE A 35 -37.46 -19.81 10.42
C ILE A 35 -36.89 -18.60 9.66
N TYR A 36 -37.36 -17.38 9.93
CA TYR A 36 -36.96 -16.19 9.17
C TYR A 36 -35.55 -15.67 9.54
N PHE A 37 -35.19 -15.74 10.81
CA PHE A 37 -33.89 -15.28 11.31
C PHE A 37 -32.68 -15.87 10.56
N PRO A 38 -32.57 -17.20 10.35
CA PRO A 38 -31.43 -17.79 9.63
C PRO A 38 -31.34 -17.36 8.17
N PHE A 39 -32.47 -17.06 7.49
CA PHE A 39 -32.42 -16.56 6.12
C PHE A 39 -31.82 -15.16 6.04
N LYS A 40 -32.21 -14.27 6.97
CA LYS A 40 -31.69 -12.91 7.02
C LYS A 40 -30.21 -12.90 7.42
N GLU A 41 -29.82 -13.75 8.37
CA GLU A 41 -28.41 -13.91 8.73
C GLU A 41 -27.58 -14.43 7.56
N ASN A 42 -28.06 -15.44 6.84
CA ASN A 42 -27.37 -15.95 5.66
C ASN A 42 -27.25 -14.90 4.54
N ASP A 43 -28.27 -14.06 4.35
CA ASP A 43 -28.21 -12.97 3.37
C ASP A 43 -27.15 -11.92 3.74
N LEU A 44 -27.10 -11.51 5.02
CA LEU A 44 -26.05 -10.63 5.53
C LEU A 44 -24.65 -11.25 5.41
N LEU A 45 -24.50 -12.53 5.74
CA LEU A 45 -23.24 -13.26 5.59
C LEU A 45 -22.79 -13.35 4.12
N LYS A 46 -23.71 -13.57 3.19
CA LYS A 46 -23.40 -13.55 1.76
C LYS A 46 -22.94 -12.17 1.29
N GLN A 47 -23.59 -11.12 1.78
CA GLN A 47 -23.22 -9.73 1.46
C GLN A 47 -21.82 -9.39 1.98
N GLU A 48 -21.52 -9.73 3.23
CA GLU A 48 -20.19 -9.54 3.82
C GLU A 48 -19.12 -10.40 3.12
N ASN A 49 -19.42 -11.66 2.79
CA ASN A 49 -18.51 -12.49 2.00
C ASN A 49 -18.22 -11.89 0.62
N ALA A 50 -19.22 -11.35 -0.07
CA ALA A 50 -19.02 -10.68 -1.35
C ALA A 50 -18.19 -9.39 -1.22
N ARG A 51 -18.30 -8.68 -0.09
CA ARG A 51 -17.43 -7.54 0.23
C ARG A 51 -15.99 -8.00 0.47
N ILE A 52 -15.78 -8.98 1.32
CA ILE A 52 -14.45 -9.53 1.64
C ILE A 52 -13.76 -10.04 0.38
N GLN A 53 -14.46 -10.79 -0.48
CA GLN A 53 -13.89 -11.27 -1.74
C GLN A 53 -13.46 -10.14 -2.67
N ARG A 54 -14.20 -9.02 -2.71
CA ARG A 54 -13.78 -7.84 -3.48
C ARG A 54 -12.54 -7.19 -2.89
N GLU A 55 -12.46 -7.08 -1.56
CA GLU A 55 -11.29 -6.55 -0.87
C GLU A 55 -10.05 -7.43 -1.10
N MET A 56 -10.19 -8.77 -1.02
CA MET A 56 -9.11 -9.72 -1.30
C MET A 56 -8.61 -9.63 -2.74
N LYS A 57 -9.51 -9.62 -3.73
CA LYS A 57 -9.12 -9.47 -5.15
C LYS A 57 -8.36 -8.18 -5.40
N PHE A 58 -8.78 -7.09 -4.74
CA PHE A 58 -8.05 -5.83 -4.81
C PHE A 58 -6.66 -5.94 -4.18
N GLN A 59 -6.55 -6.55 -2.99
CA GLN A 59 -5.27 -6.79 -2.31
C GLN A 59 -4.30 -7.62 -3.14
N ASP A 60 -4.79 -8.70 -3.78
CA ASP A 60 -3.97 -9.55 -4.64
C ASP A 60 -3.42 -8.77 -5.84
N SER A 61 -4.29 -8.01 -6.52
CA SER A 61 -3.89 -7.15 -7.64
C SER A 61 -2.90 -6.06 -7.22
N PHE A 62 -3.17 -5.41 -6.07
CA PHE A 62 -2.30 -4.38 -5.51
C PHE A 62 -0.91 -4.96 -5.20
N SER A 63 -0.86 -6.12 -4.53
CA SER A 63 0.38 -6.78 -4.14
C SER A 63 1.19 -7.22 -5.35
N PHE A 64 0.52 -7.75 -6.38
CA PHE A 64 1.16 -8.13 -7.64
C PHE A 64 1.76 -6.92 -8.38
N GLN A 65 1.06 -5.79 -8.43
CA GLN A 65 1.60 -4.56 -9.01
C GLN A 65 2.76 -4.01 -8.19
N LEU A 66 2.68 -4.09 -6.86
CA LEU A 66 3.75 -3.66 -5.97
C LEU A 66 5.04 -4.47 -6.16
N GLU A 67 4.95 -5.78 -6.36
CA GLU A 67 6.14 -6.60 -6.65
C GLU A 67 6.81 -6.17 -7.97
N LYS A 68 6.03 -5.78 -8.98
CA LYS A 68 6.60 -5.22 -10.22
C LYS A 68 7.32 -3.89 -9.98
N VAL A 69 6.76 -3.01 -9.15
CA VAL A 69 7.41 -1.77 -8.75
C VAL A 69 8.73 -2.10 -8.06
N LYS A 70 8.72 -3.01 -7.09
CA LYS A 70 9.92 -3.45 -6.37
C LYS A 70 11.01 -3.97 -7.30
N VAL A 71 10.68 -4.88 -8.23
CA VAL A 71 11.65 -5.40 -9.21
C VAL A 71 12.25 -4.28 -10.06
N ALA A 72 11.42 -3.34 -10.52
CA ALA A 72 11.90 -2.19 -11.28
C ALA A 72 12.84 -1.31 -10.42
N VAL A 73 12.46 -1.03 -9.17
CA VAL A 73 13.27 -0.24 -8.23
C VAL A 73 14.59 -0.94 -7.88
N ASP A 74 14.57 -2.24 -7.64
CA ASP A 74 15.76 -3.05 -7.34
C ASP A 74 16.75 -3.05 -8.51
N SER A 75 16.24 -2.96 -9.73
CA SER A 75 17.05 -2.88 -10.95
C SER A 75 17.74 -1.51 -11.13
N ILE A 76 17.29 -0.46 -10.44
CA ILE A 76 17.93 0.87 -10.46
C ILE A 76 19.26 0.83 -9.71
N GLY A 77 20.32 1.25 -10.40
CA GLY A 77 21.67 1.35 -9.85
C GLY A 77 22.45 0.03 -9.90
N THR A 78 21.93 -0.98 -10.61
CA THR A 78 22.65 -2.23 -10.83
C THR A 78 23.84 -2.00 -11.78
N PRO A 79 25.02 -2.61 -11.53
CA PRO A 79 26.20 -2.42 -12.37
C PRO A 79 25.98 -2.80 -13.84
N GLN A 80 25.07 -3.74 -14.09
CA GLN A 80 24.74 -4.25 -15.43
C GLN A 80 23.74 -3.38 -16.19
N GLY A 81 22.95 -2.54 -15.49
CA GLY A 81 21.85 -1.77 -16.10
C GLY A 81 22.32 -0.55 -16.89
N GLY A 82 23.40 0.10 -16.47
CA GLY A 82 23.83 1.37 -17.06
C GLY A 82 22.76 2.48 -16.97
N TYR A 83 23.09 3.68 -17.47
CA TYR A 83 22.25 4.86 -17.26
C TYR A 83 20.86 4.77 -17.92
N LYS A 84 20.78 4.16 -19.11
CA LYS A 84 19.53 4.03 -19.88
C LYS A 84 18.52 3.10 -19.21
N ASN A 85 18.96 1.97 -18.65
CA ASN A 85 18.03 1.05 -17.97
C ASN A 85 17.56 1.63 -16.64
N ASP A 86 18.43 2.36 -15.92
CA ASP A 86 18.02 3.02 -14.68
C ASP A 86 16.90 4.05 -14.91
N PHE A 87 17.04 4.89 -15.94
CA PHE A 87 16.00 5.87 -16.29
C PHE A 87 14.69 5.18 -16.71
N PHE A 88 14.79 4.11 -17.49
CA PHE A 88 13.63 3.32 -17.88
C PHE A 88 12.94 2.70 -16.66
N ASN A 89 13.71 2.08 -15.77
CA ASN A 89 13.21 1.44 -14.55
C ASN A 89 12.57 2.45 -13.57
N GLU A 90 13.15 3.65 -13.41
CA GLU A 90 12.54 4.76 -12.67
C GLU A 90 11.17 5.13 -13.25
N LYS A 91 11.11 5.36 -14.57
CA LYS A 91 9.86 5.73 -15.24
C LYS A 91 8.81 4.63 -15.19
N LEU A 92 9.22 3.37 -15.35
CA LEU A 92 8.35 2.21 -15.23
C LEU A 92 7.76 2.12 -13.82
N ALA A 93 8.59 2.18 -12.79
CA ALA A 93 8.16 2.12 -11.40
C ALA A 93 7.16 3.24 -11.07
N LEU A 94 7.46 4.48 -11.45
CA LEU A 94 6.57 5.63 -11.25
C LEU A 94 5.24 5.50 -12.01
N SER A 95 5.27 4.96 -13.24
CA SER A 95 4.06 4.73 -14.03
C SER A 95 3.15 3.72 -13.35
N ILE A 96 3.71 2.59 -12.88
CA ILE A 96 2.93 1.56 -12.19
C ILE A 96 2.35 2.12 -10.89
N LEU A 97 3.13 2.87 -10.09
CA LEU A 97 2.63 3.52 -8.88
C LEU A 97 1.48 4.51 -9.16
N ALA A 98 1.56 5.27 -10.24
CA ALA A 98 0.50 6.18 -10.64
C ALA A 98 -0.79 5.44 -11.02
N ASP A 99 -0.67 4.30 -11.70
CA ASP A 99 -1.82 3.47 -12.06
C ASP A 99 -2.42 2.76 -10.84
N MET A 100 -1.59 2.27 -9.91
CA MET A 100 -2.03 1.75 -8.62
C MET A 100 -2.83 2.81 -7.85
N TYR A 101 -2.36 4.05 -7.83
CA TYR A 101 -3.07 5.15 -7.14
C TYR A 101 -4.46 5.42 -7.74
N LYS A 102 -4.60 5.39 -9.07
CA LYS A 102 -5.90 5.55 -9.75
C LYS A 102 -6.87 4.42 -9.48
N GLN A 103 -6.36 3.21 -9.27
CA GLN A 103 -7.16 2.01 -9.05
C GLN A 103 -7.72 1.91 -7.63
N ILE A 104 -7.20 2.70 -6.67
CA ILE A 104 -7.70 2.71 -5.29
C ILE A 104 -9.18 3.19 -5.29
N PRO A 105 -10.14 2.34 -4.91
CA PRO A 105 -11.55 2.69 -4.73
C PRO A 105 -11.70 3.89 -3.78
N LYS A 106 -12.47 4.89 -4.20
CA LYS A 106 -12.65 6.14 -3.44
C LYS A 106 -13.45 5.95 -2.16
N ASP A 107 -14.46 5.07 -2.21
CA ASP A 107 -15.54 4.99 -1.21
C ASP A 107 -15.66 3.62 -0.51
N SER A 108 -14.82 2.64 -0.87
CA SER A 108 -15.07 1.21 -0.55
C SER A 108 -13.99 0.50 0.27
N LEU A 109 -12.78 1.04 0.41
CA LEU A 109 -11.70 0.34 1.11
C LEU A 109 -11.53 0.83 2.54
N LYS A 110 -11.66 -0.10 3.49
CA LYS A 110 -11.37 0.12 4.92
C LYS A 110 -9.94 0.65 5.15
N ASN A 111 -8.99 0.26 4.29
CA ASN A 111 -7.56 0.51 4.45
C ASN A 111 -6.97 1.47 3.39
N LYS A 112 -7.75 2.42 2.88
CA LYS A 112 -7.29 3.41 1.86
C LYS A 112 -5.95 4.08 2.23
N ASN A 113 -5.80 4.47 3.50
CA ASN A 113 -4.58 5.11 4.00
C ASN A 113 -3.36 4.19 3.90
N MET A 114 -3.52 2.89 4.15
CA MET A 114 -2.44 1.92 4.03
C MET A 114 -1.91 1.89 2.59
N TYR A 115 -2.79 1.72 1.60
CA TYR A 115 -2.38 1.67 0.18
C TYR A 115 -1.71 2.96 -0.27
N ASN A 116 -2.26 4.12 0.12
CA ASN A 116 -1.65 5.42 -0.19
C ASN A 116 -0.26 5.55 0.43
N ASN A 117 -0.10 5.19 1.71
CA ASN A 117 1.18 5.25 2.39
C ASN A 117 2.20 4.31 1.75
N THR A 118 1.80 3.09 1.36
CA THR A 118 2.68 2.16 0.65
C THR A 118 3.15 2.74 -0.68
N ILE A 119 2.26 3.34 -1.47
CA ILE A 119 2.62 4.00 -2.74
C ILE A 119 3.61 5.16 -2.49
N LEU A 120 3.35 5.98 -1.47
CA LEU A 120 4.22 7.10 -1.11
C LEU A 120 5.62 6.64 -0.69
N VAL A 121 5.72 5.61 0.15
CA VAL A 121 7.00 5.04 0.58
C VAL A 121 7.81 4.53 -0.62
N TYR A 122 7.18 3.85 -1.57
CA TYR A 122 7.89 3.40 -2.78
C TYR A 122 8.32 4.55 -3.68
N LYS A 123 7.53 5.63 -3.76
CA LYS A 123 7.94 6.85 -4.46
C LYS A 123 9.17 7.49 -3.79
N GLU A 124 9.14 7.62 -2.46
CA GLU A 124 10.28 8.16 -1.69
C GLU A 124 11.53 7.28 -1.85
N LEU A 125 11.38 5.96 -1.90
CA LEU A 125 12.45 5.01 -2.17
C LEU A 125 13.08 5.23 -3.56
N ILE A 126 12.26 5.44 -4.59
CA ILE A 126 12.73 5.77 -5.96
C ILE A 126 13.53 7.08 -5.93
N ASP A 127 12.96 8.12 -5.32
CA ASP A 127 13.59 9.44 -5.21
C ASP A 127 14.93 9.35 -4.46
N ALA A 128 15.00 8.56 -3.38
CA ALA A 128 16.22 8.32 -2.62
C ALA A 128 17.28 7.57 -3.44
N LYS A 129 16.92 6.51 -4.17
CA LYS A 129 17.86 5.79 -5.05
C LYS A 129 18.46 6.69 -6.12
N LYS A 130 17.63 7.58 -6.69
CA LYS A 130 18.08 8.58 -7.66
C LYS A 130 19.10 9.55 -7.06
N GLN A 131 18.83 10.05 -5.86
CA GLN A 131 19.75 10.94 -5.15
C GLN A 131 21.08 10.24 -4.82
N ILE A 132 21.04 9.01 -4.31
CA ILE A 132 22.24 8.21 -4.01
C ILE A 132 23.10 8.07 -5.26
N LYS A 133 22.51 7.74 -6.41
CA LYS A 133 23.26 7.62 -7.66
C LYS A 133 23.93 8.93 -8.06
N GLN A 134 23.23 10.06 -7.96
CA GLN A 134 23.82 11.36 -8.27
C GLN A 134 25.00 11.67 -7.34
N LEU A 135 24.87 11.37 -6.05
CA LEU A 135 25.94 11.52 -5.08
C LEU A 135 27.15 10.63 -5.41
N THR A 136 26.93 9.38 -5.84
CA THR A 136 28.01 8.48 -6.28
C THR A 136 28.75 9.02 -7.51
N ILE A 137 28.04 9.60 -8.48
CA ILE A 137 28.66 10.23 -9.66
C ILE A 137 29.49 11.45 -9.24
N ASN A 138 28.92 12.30 -8.37
CA ASN A 138 29.61 13.48 -7.86
C ASN A 138 30.87 13.09 -7.08
N GLN A 139 30.82 12.03 -6.27
CA GLN A 139 31.96 11.51 -5.53
C GLN A 139 33.09 11.06 -6.46
N LYS A 140 32.79 10.26 -7.50
CA LYS A 140 33.81 9.87 -8.50
C LYS A 140 34.46 11.05 -9.20
N THR A 141 33.66 12.09 -9.48
CA THR A 141 34.16 13.33 -10.08
C THR A 141 35.09 14.07 -9.12
N LEU A 142 34.71 14.15 -7.84
CA LEU A 142 35.51 14.77 -6.79
C LEU A 142 36.86 14.03 -6.60
N ASP A 143 36.84 12.70 -6.59
CA ASP A 143 38.04 11.88 -6.48
C ASP A 143 38.99 12.15 -7.66
N SER A 144 38.46 12.17 -8.88
CA SER A 144 39.24 12.51 -10.08
C SER A 144 39.84 13.92 -10.03
N LEU A 145 39.06 14.92 -9.60
CA LEU A 145 39.55 16.30 -9.46
C LEU A 145 40.61 16.42 -8.36
N SER A 146 40.46 15.68 -7.27
CA SER A 146 41.44 15.61 -6.19
C SER A 146 42.77 15.05 -6.70
N THR A 147 42.74 13.94 -7.45
CA THR A 147 43.94 13.37 -8.09
C THR A 147 44.60 14.36 -9.04
N ILE A 148 43.83 15.02 -9.91
CA ILE A 148 44.35 16.02 -10.86
C ILE A 148 45.01 17.19 -10.11
N ASN A 149 44.37 17.71 -9.06
CA ASN A 149 44.93 18.78 -8.24
C ASN A 149 46.25 18.38 -7.58
N GLN A 150 46.34 17.13 -7.10
CA GLN A 150 47.58 16.61 -6.53
C GLN A 150 48.69 16.55 -7.58
N THR A 151 48.42 16.00 -8.77
CA THR A 151 49.40 15.93 -9.86
C THR A 151 49.85 17.31 -10.31
N LEU A 152 48.93 18.26 -10.49
CA LEU A 152 49.24 19.65 -10.85
C LEU A 152 50.14 20.31 -9.80
N LYS A 153 49.90 20.03 -8.52
CA LYS A 153 50.73 20.57 -7.44
C LYS A 153 52.15 20.00 -7.48
N GLU A 154 52.28 18.69 -7.70
CA GLU A 154 53.59 18.04 -7.85
C GLU A 154 54.37 18.57 -9.07
N GLU A 155 53.70 18.78 -10.21
CA GLU A 155 54.31 19.38 -11.41
C GLU A 155 54.72 20.84 -11.17
N TYR A 156 53.87 21.62 -10.51
CA TYR A 156 54.18 23.00 -10.15
C TYR A 156 55.40 23.09 -9.23
N ASP A 157 55.48 22.23 -8.21
CA ASP A 157 56.60 22.19 -7.28
C ASP A 157 57.91 21.80 -8.01
N LYS A 158 57.86 20.84 -8.95
CA LYS A 158 59.02 20.51 -9.80
C LYS A 158 59.45 21.69 -10.67
N MET A 159 58.52 22.33 -11.38
CA MET A 159 58.83 23.45 -12.28
C MET A 159 59.41 24.65 -11.50
N LYS A 160 58.95 24.86 -10.27
CA LYS A 160 59.51 25.88 -9.37
C LYS A 160 60.98 25.58 -9.02
N VAL A 161 61.29 24.33 -8.68
CA VAL A 161 62.67 23.89 -8.40
C VAL A 161 63.54 24.06 -9.65
N ASP A 162 63.09 23.61 -10.82
CA ASP A 162 63.83 23.73 -12.07
C ASP A 162 64.14 25.19 -12.41
N LEU A 163 63.16 26.09 -12.23
CA LEU A 163 63.34 27.53 -12.44
C LEU A 163 64.39 28.12 -11.48
N GLU A 164 64.40 27.69 -10.23
CA GLU A 164 65.35 28.16 -9.23
C GLU A 164 66.77 27.69 -9.54
N VAL A 165 66.94 26.44 -9.98
CA VAL A 165 68.21 25.91 -10.50
C VAL A 165 68.69 26.72 -11.71
N CYS A 166 67.82 26.98 -12.70
CA CYS A 166 68.17 27.81 -13.85
C CYS A 166 68.63 29.21 -13.44
N LYS A 167 67.93 29.87 -12.51
CA LYS A 167 68.31 31.19 -12.01
C LYS A 167 69.70 31.18 -11.36
N GLN A 168 70.01 30.16 -10.58
CA GLN A 168 71.33 30.02 -9.95
C GLN A 168 72.45 29.83 -10.98
N LEU A 169 72.22 29.02 -12.02
CA LEU A 169 73.18 28.81 -13.11
C LEU A 169 73.46 30.11 -13.88
N TYR A 170 72.44 30.93 -14.13
CA TYR A 170 72.60 32.21 -14.82
C TYR A 170 73.28 33.30 -13.96
N GLN A 171 73.25 33.19 -12.64
CA GLN A 171 73.94 34.13 -11.74
C GLN A 171 75.43 33.81 -11.54
N GLN A 172 75.89 32.63 -11.97
CA GLN A 172 77.29 32.19 -11.86
C GLN A 172 78.10 32.40 -13.14
N GLN A 173 77.53 33.07 -14.16
CA GLN A 173 78.25 33.61 -15.33
C GLN A 173 78.42 35.12 -15.20
#